data_AF-A0A0F8XRJ9-F1
#
_entry.id   AF-A0A0F8XRJ9-F1
#
_cell.length_a   1.000
_cell.length_b   1.000
_cell.length_c   1.000
_cell.angle_alpha   90.00
_cell.angle_beta   90.00
_cell.angle_gamma   90.00
#
_symmetry.space_group_name_H-M   'P 1'
#
loop_
_entity.id
_entity.type
_entity.pdbx_description
1 polymer ?
#
loop_
_entity_poly.entity_id
_entity_poly.type
_entity_poly.pdbx_seq_one_letter_code
_entity_poly.pdbx_strand_id
1 'polypeptide(L)' 'LDEANEQIVLETFKSFASAGGSVLMVTHDRHWEDHADSVVHLEAGRVVGG' A
#
# COMPACT_ATOMS: atom_id res chain seq x y z
N LEU A 1 -12.35 -1.01 -1.98
CA LEU A 1 -12.93 -0.43 -3.23
C LEU A 1 -13.66 -1.59 -3.92
N ASP A 2 -14.28 -1.41 -5.09
CA ASP A 2 -14.54 -2.61 -5.90
C ASP A 2 -13.23 -3.06 -6.56
N GLU A 3 -13.12 -4.35 -6.86
CA GLU A 3 -11.86 -4.97 -7.33
C GLU A 3 -11.30 -4.31 -8.59
N ALA A 4 -12.18 -3.84 -9.48
CA ALA A 4 -11.79 -3.15 -10.71
C ALA A 4 -11.13 -1.78 -10.42
N ASN A 5 -11.68 -1.02 -9.49
CA ASN A 5 -11.11 0.26 -9.09
C ASN A 5 -9.79 0.10 -8.30
N GLU A 6 -9.61 -1.00 -7.58
CA GLU A 6 -8.36 -1.30 -6.87
C GLU A 6 -7.19 -1.49 -7.83
N GLN A 7 -7.41 -2.21 -8.93
CA GLN A 7 -6.37 -2.42 -9.94
C GLN A 7 -5.91 -1.11 -10.57
N ILE A 8 -6.83 -0.20 -10.90
CA ILE A 8 -6.50 1.11 -11.50
C ILE A 8 -5.65 1.95 -10.54
N VAL A 9 -6.03 1.97 -9.26
CA VAL A 9 -5.27 2.69 -8.23
C VAL A 9 -3.88 2.08 -8.04
N LEU A 10 -3.80 0.74 -8.01
CA LEU A 10 -2.52 0.04 -7.89
C LEU A 10 -1.58 0.31 -9.06
N GLU A 11 -2.09 0.27 -10.30
CA GLU A 11 -1.31 0.62 -11.49
C GLU A 11 -0.79 2.07 -11.44
N THR A 12 -1.62 2.99 -10.95
CA THR A 12 -1.23 4.39 -10.76
C THR A 12 -0.09 4.51 -9.75
N PHE A 13 -0.18 3.81 -8.61
CA PHE A 13 0.88 3.82 -7.59
C PHE A 13 2.18 3.24 -8.11
N LYS A 14 2.13 2.11 -8.83
CA LYS A 14 3.31 1.49 -9.45
C LYS A 14 3.98 2.42 -10.45
N SER A 15 3.19 3.07 -11.31
CA SER A 15 3.69 4.04 -12.28
C SER A 15 4.40 5.20 -11.59
N PHE A 16 3.77 5.79 -10.57
CA PHE A 16 4.36 6.89 -9.81
C PHE A 16 5.65 6.49 -9.07
N ALA A 17 5.67 5.33 -8.41
CA ALA A 17 6.85 4.80 -7.75
C ALA A 17 7.99 4.54 -8.75
N SER A 18 7.68 3.97 -9.91
CA SER A 18 8.67 3.70 -10.97
C SER A 18 9.30 4.98 -11.56
N ALA A 19 8.60 6.11 -11.46
CA ALA A 19 9.11 7.43 -11.83
C ALA A 19 9.99 8.09 -10.75
N GLY A 20 10.25 7.39 -9.63
CA GLY A 20 11.05 7.87 -8.51
C GLY A 20 10.22 8.53 -7.39
N GLY A 21 8.89 8.46 -7.47
CA GLY A 21 8.00 8.87 -6.39
C GLY A 21 7.97 7.88 -5.23
N SER A 22 7.35 8.27 -4.12
CA SER A 22 7.08 7.37 -2.99
C SER A 22 5.63 7.49 -2.56
N VAL A 23 4.99 6.36 -2.29
CA VAL A 23 3.59 6.28 -1.85
C VAL A 23 3.57 5.75 -0.43
N LEU A 24 2.94 6.48 0.49
CA LEU A 24 2.59 5.99 1.81
C LEU A 24 1.09 5.71 1.84
N MET A 25 0.72 4.46 2.06
CA MET A 25 -0.66 4.03 2.15
C MET A 25 -0.96 3.53 3.56
N VAL A 26 -2.06 4.01 4.14
CA VAL A 26 -2.59 3.52 5.40
C VAL A 26 -3.91 2.82 5.09
N THR A 27 -3.96 1.52 5.33
CA THR A 27 -5.13 0.69 5.03
C THR A 27 -5.35 -0.33 6.14
N HIS A 28 -6.60 -0.74 6.34
CA HIS A 28 -6.95 -1.90 7.16
C HIS A 28 -7.08 -3.18 6.32
N ASP A 29 -6.94 -3.05 5.01
CA ASP A 29 -7.13 -4.14 4.07
C ASP A 29 -5.81 -4.82 3.74
N ARG A 30 -5.69 -6.08 4.17
CA ARG A 30 -4.45 -6.85 4.11
C ARG A 30 -4.05 -7.26 2.70
N HIS A 31 -4.98 -7.28 1.73
CA HIS A 31 -4.62 -7.72 0.38
C HIS A 31 -3.60 -6.79 -0.31
N TRP A 32 -3.48 -5.54 0.15
CA TRP A 32 -2.49 -4.61 -0.37
C TRP A 32 -1.06 -4.92 0.08
N GLU A 33 -0.88 -5.72 1.12
CA GLU A 33 0.43 -6.09 1.65
C GLU A 33 1.26 -6.85 0.60
N ASP A 34 0.61 -7.70 -0.21
CA ASP A 34 1.22 -8.47 -1.30
C ASP A 34 1.77 -7.60 -2.45
N HIS A 35 1.44 -6.30 -2.46
CA HIS A 35 1.84 -5.37 -3.50
C HIS A 35 2.79 -4.27 -3.02
N ALA A 36 3.04 -4.19 -1.71
CA ALA A 36 3.87 -3.16 -1.12
C ALA A 36 5.35 -3.58 -1.13
N ASP A 37 6.24 -2.61 -1.38
CA ASP A 37 7.69 -2.83 -1.24
C ASP A 37 8.11 -2.98 0.23
N SER A 38 7.33 -2.40 1.16
CA SER A 38 7.54 -2.47 2.60
C SER A 38 6.20 -2.31 3.32
N VAL A 39 5.99 -3.12 4.36
CA VAL A 39 4.78 -3.11 5.19
C VAL A 39 5.18 -2.81 6.63
N VAL A 40 4.45 -1.91 7.28
CA VAL A 40 4.62 -1.61 8.71
C VAL A 40 3.28 -1.79 9.41
N HIS A 41 3.25 -2.66 10.42
CA HIS A 41 2.05 -2.87 11.22
C HIS A 41 2.04 -1.94 12.44
N LEU A 42 0.92 -1.25 12.62
CA LEU A 42 0.68 -0.36 13.76
C LEU A 42 -0.42 -0.90 14.66
N GLU A 43 -0.13 -1.04 15.95
CA GLU A 43 -1.11 -1.39 16.99
C GLU A 43 -1.00 -0.42 18.15
N ALA A 44 -2.14 0.16 18.57
CA ALA A 44 -2.22 1.11 19.67
C ALA A 44 -1.17 2.26 19.60
N GLY A 45 -0.91 2.76 18.39
CA GLY A 45 0.05 3.84 18.14
C GLY A 45 1.52 3.41 18.19
N ARG A 46 1.81 2.09 18.16
CA ARG A 46 3.16 1.54 18.16
C ARG A 46 3.40 0.67 16.93
N VAL A 47 4.63 0.68 16.42
CA VAL A 47 5.07 -0.28 15.40
C VAL A 47 5.25 -1.64 16.05
N VAL A 48 4.60 -2.66 15.49
CA VAL A 48 4.66 -4.04 16.01
C VAL A 48 5.26 -5.04 15.01
N GLY A 49 5.57 -4.62 13.79
CA GLY A 49 6.23 -5.46 12.78
C GLY A 49 6.59 -4.69 11.52
N GLY A 50 7.58 -5.23 10.78
CA GLY A 50 8.07 -4.78 9.48
C GLY A 50 9.06 -5.77 8.88
#